data_AF-A0A3D2EYE6-F1
#
_entry.id   AF-A0A3D2EYE6-F1
#
_cell.length_a   1.000
_cell.length_b   1.000
_cell.length_c   1.000
_cell.angle_alpha   90.00
_cell.angle_beta   90.00
_cell.angle_gamma   90.00
#
_symmetry.space_group_name_H-M   'P 1'
#
loop_
_entity.id
_entity.type
_entity.pdbx_description
1 polymer ?
#
loop_
_entity_poly.entity_id
_entity_poly.type
_entity_poly.pdbx_seq_one_letter_code
_entity_poly.pdbx_strand_id
1 'polypeptide(L)'
;MDALTNWYIRLSRRRFAGKGEDQLAALETLYEVLLTLSQLIAPFCPYLADAIYLNLVPEDHGSVHLTDWPEVRKLKKDEKELLERSRVMRLIVSLGHKVRSEKNIKVRQPLHKAKIALPPSMPELSKENLALLRQELNVKELAFADDPKELADVIVKVDARKVGPRLGKRVQEVIAAGKNGDYTINDDGTILILEEKLMPKEAEVVYIGKEGLDAAADKGVVVSVDTEVNDELKAEGQARDLIRTVQRLRKEAGLTFTDQINLQVEGADDILKSHGDLIAEETRSTFKDNKGNGETVDLDGTKMTISFAKT
;
A
#
# COMPACT_ATOMS: atom_id res chain seq x y z
N MET A 1 3.84 -8.97 10.78
CA MET A 1 4.05 -9.65 9.49
C MET A 1 3.72 -8.76 8.31
N ASP A 2 2.50 -8.24 8.17
CA ASP A 2 2.11 -7.41 7.02
C ASP A 2 3.03 -6.18 6.78
N ALA A 3 3.35 -5.44 7.84
CA ALA A 3 4.29 -4.32 7.76
C ALA A 3 5.73 -4.73 7.34
N LEU A 4 6.14 -5.96 7.64
CA LEU A 4 7.47 -6.45 7.25
C LEU A 4 7.47 -6.85 5.77
N THR A 5 6.49 -7.64 5.34
CA THR A 5 6.47 -8.19 3.98
C THR A 5 6.02 -7.17 2.94
N ASN A 6 4.88 -6.53 3.16
CA ASN A 6 4.22 -5.70 2.15
C ASN A 6 4.72 -4.25 2.16
N TRP A 7 5.41 -3.83 3.22
CA TRP A 7 6.00 -2.50 3.33
C TRP A 7 7.52 -2.58 3.35
N TYR A 8 8.12 -3.11 4.43
CA TYR A 8 9.56 -3.03 4.61
C TYR A 8 10.34 -3.76 3.50
N ILE A 9 10.08 -5.05 3.29
CA ILE A 9 10.82 -5.86 2.30
C ILE A 9 10.57 -5.34 0.89
N ARG A 10 9.32 -5.02 0.54
CA ARG A 10 8.97 -4.53 -0.80
C ARG A 10 9.64 -3.20 -1.12
N LEU A 11 9.62 -2.25 -0.19
CA LEU A 11 10.24 -0.93 -0.38
C LEU A 11 11.77 -0.99 -0.32
N SER A 12 12.32 -1.90 0.49
CA SER A 12 13.77 -2.07 0.66
C SER A 12 14.42 -2.96 -0.42
N ARG A 13 13.68 -3.46 -1.43
CA ARG A 13 14.27 -4.31 -2.50
C ARG A 13 15.50 -3.70 -3.16
N ARG A 14 15.45 -2.38 -3.45
CA ARG A 14 16.59 -1.65 -4.03
C ARG A 14 17.77 -1.56 -3.05
N ARG A 15 17.48 -1.39 -1.76
CA ARG A 15 18.48 -1.34 -0.68
C ARG A 15 19.18 -2.69 -0.53
N PHE A 16 18.43 -3.79 -0.59
CA PHE A 16 18.99 -5.15 -0.56
C PHE A 16 19.87 -5.48 -1.77
N ALA A 17 19.52 -4.98 -2.95
CA ALA A 17 20.31 -5.16 -4.19
C ALA A 17 21.46 -4.14 -4.33
N GLY A 18 21.56 -3.16 -3.43
CA GLY A 18 22.58 -2.12 -3.43
C GLY A 18 23.94 -2.62 -2.94
N LYS A 19 24.82 -1.67 -2.61
CA LYS A 19 26.13 -1.92 -1.97
C LYS A 19 26.40 -0.83 -0.94
N GLY A 20 27.16 -1.16 0.11
CA GLY A 20 27.60 -0.21 1.13
C GLY A 20 26.65 -0.07 2.32
N GLU A 21 26.75 1.05 3.02
CA GLU A 21 26.09 1.27 4.32
C GLU A 21 24.56 1.14 4.27
N ASP A 22 23.91 1.60 3.19
CA ASP A 22 22.46 1.52 3.06
C ASP A 22 21.94 0.08 2.94
N GLN A 23 22.70 -0.78 2.25
CA GLN A 23 22.41 -2.20 2.17
C GLN A 23 22.59 -2.87 3.53
N LEU A 24 23.69 -2.56 4.23
CA LEU A 24 23.97 -3.09 5.56
C LEU A 24 22.86 -2.70 6.55
N ALA A 25 22.49 -1.42 6.62
CA ALA A 25 21.42 -0.96 7.51
C ALA A 25 20.08 -1.65 7.22
N ALA A 26 19.76 -1.90 5.94
CA ALA A 26 18.55 -2.60 5.56
C ALA A 26 18.56 -4.08 6.00
N LEU A 27 19.71 -4.75 5.84
CA LEU A 27 19.91 -6.15 6.23
C LEU A 27 19.97 -6.33 7.75
N GLU A 28 20.65 -5.44 8.48
CA GLU A 28 20.70 -5.45 9.94
C GLU A 28 19.31 -5.34 10.55
N THR A 29 18.49 -4.41 10.06
CA THR A 29 17.09 -4.28 10.52
C THR A 29 16.29 -5.57 10.24
N LEU A 30 16.49 -6.19 9.07
CA LEU A 30 15.81 -7.44 8.74
C LEU A 30 16.28 -8.60 9.64
N TYR A 31 17.59 -8.67 9.88
CA TYR A 31 18.22 -9.64 10.77
C TYR A 31 17.64 -9.54 12.18
N GLU A 32 17.61 -8.36 12.79
CA GLU A 32 17.05 -8.16 14.14
C GLU A 32 15.58 -8.56 14.24
N VAL A 33 14.79 -8.22 13.22
CA VAL A 33 13.36 -8.57 13.16
C VAL A 33 13.18 -10.08 13.05
N LEU A 34 13.94 -10.77 12.19
CA LEU A 34 13.84 -12.22 12.02
C LEU A 34 14.37 -12.97 13.24
N LEU A 35 15.44 -12.47 13.88
CA LEU A 35 15.97 -13.02 15.12
C LEU A 35 14.91 -12.96 16.24
N THR A 36 14.35 -11.76 16.46
CA THR A 36 13.30 -11.54 17.47
C THR A 36 12.04 -12.37 17.15
N LEU A 37 11.65 -12.43 15.88
CA LEU A 37 10.51 -13.24 15.45
C LEU A 37 10.73 -14.72 15.76
N SER A 38 11.94 -15.25 15.51
CA SER A 38 12.31 -16.64 15.79
C SER A 38 12.15 -16.95 17.27
N GLN A 39 12.61 -16.05 18.16
CA GLN A 39 12.43 -16.20 19.60
C GLN A 39 10.95 -16.18 20.02
N LEU A 40 10.15 -15.26 19.46
CA LEU A 40 8.73 -15.13 19.79
C LEU A 40 7.90 -16.34 19.34
N ILE A 41 8.24 -16.94 18.20
CA ILE A 41 7.50 -18.10 17.65
C ILE A 41 8.04 -19.44 18.15
N ALA A 42 9.20 -19.48 18.82
CA ALA A 42 9.82 -20.71 19.31
C ALA A 42 8.88 -21.61 20.14
N PRO A 43 8.05 -21.09 21.08
CA PRO A 43 7.11 -21.91 21.83
C PRO A 43 5.97 -22.53 20.99
N PHE A 44 5.66 -21.94 19.83
CA PHE A 44 4.53 -22.33 18.98
C PHE A 44 4.95 -23.13 17.74
N CYS A 45 6.14 -22.85 17.21
CA CYS A 45 6.64 -23.38 15.94
C CYS A 45 8.11 -23.78 16.09
N PRO A 46 8.45 -24.74 16.97
CA PRO A 46 9.82 -24.94 17.44
C PRO A 46 10.82 -25.29 16.35
N TYR A 47 10.45 -26.16 15.41
CA TYR A 47 11.33 -26.54 14.30
C TYR A 47 11.54 -25.39 13.30
N LEU A 48 10.49 -24.61 13.02
CA LEU A 48 10.57 -23.48 12.10
C LEU A 48 11.37 -22.33 12.70
N ALA A 49 11.13 -22.03 13.98
CA ALA A 49 11.87 -21.04 14.74
C ALA A 49 13.36 -21.34 14.74
N ASP A 50 13.73 -22.58 15.04
CA ASP A 50 15.11 -23.03 15.11
C ASP A 50 15.77 -23.04 13.72
N ALA A 51 15.05 -23.49 12.68
CA ALA A 51 15.53 -23.42 11.31
C ALA A 51 15.80 -21.97 10.86
N ILE A 52 14.92 -21.01 11.15
CA ILE A 52 15.15 -19.60 10.81
C ILE A 52 16.35 -19.06 11.59
N TYR A 53 16.40 -19.28 12.91
CA TYR A 53 17.47 -18.82 13.79
C TYR A 53 18.85 -19.32 13.34
N LEU A 54 19.00 -20.63 13.11
CA LEU A 54 20.26 -21.25 12.70
C LEU A 54 20.75 -20.79 11.31
N ASN A 55 19.87 -20.26 10.46
CA ASN A 55 20.29 -19.65 9.18
C ASN A 55 20.74 -18.19 9.34
N LEU A 56 20.54 -17.58 10.51
CA LEU A 56 20.89 -16.18 10.79
C LEU A 56 22.14 -16.09 11.66
N VAL A 57 22.24 -16.91 12.70
CA VAL A 57 23.38 -16.89 13.62
C VAL A 57 24.45 -17.91 13.20
N PRO A 58 25.74 -17.65 13.52
CA PRO A 58 26.79 -18.66 13.39
C PRO A 58 26.48 -19.95 14.19
N GLU A 59 27.02 -21.09 13.76
CA GLU A 59 26.70 -22.42 14.29
C GLU A 59 27.03 -22.62 15.78
N ASP A 60 27.93 -21.81 16.35
CA ASP A 60 28.34 -21.87 17.76
C ASP A 60 27.32 -21.28 18.74
N HIS A 61 26.28 -20.59 18.26
CA HIS A 61 25.25 -19.96 19.08
C HIS A 61 24.13 -20.91 19.54
N GLY A 62 24.17 -22.20 19.18
CA GLY A 62 23.20 -23.20 19.64
C GLY A 62 21.79 -23.00 19.08
N SER A 63 20.78 -23.44 19.82
CA SER A 63 19.36 -23.41 19.40
C SER A 63 18.64 -22.16 19.92
N VAL A 64 17.64 -21.67 19.16
CA VAL A 64 16.75 -20.57 19.59
C VAL A 64 16.08 -20.87 20.94
N HIS A 65 15.83 -22.15 21.23
CA HIS A 65 15.18 -22.61 22.46
C HIS A 65 16.03 -22.42 23.72
N LEU A 66 17.31 -22.10 23.55
CA LEU A 66 18.26 -21.80 24.62
C LEU A 66 18.49 -20.29 24.80
N THR A 67 17.81 -19.46 24.01
CA THR A 67 17.94 -18.00 24.09
C THR A 67 16.98 -17.40 25.11
N ASP A 68 17.34 -16.25 25.66
CA ASP A 68 16.45 -15.47 26.52
C ASP A 68 15.24 -14.94 25.74
N TRP A 69 14.15 -14.75 26.48
CA TRP A 69 12.96 -14.11 25.91
C TRP A 69 13.26 -12.66 25.51
N PRO A 70 12.81 -12.18 24.33
CA PRO A 70 13.14 -10.84 23.86
C PRO A 70 12.53 -9.76 24.77
N GLU A 71 13.38 -8.80 25.17
CA GLU A 71 12.98 -7.70 26.04
C GLU A 71 12.32 -6.54 25.25
N VAL A 72 11.25 -5.97 25.82
CA VAL A 72 10.57 -4.82 25.23
C VAL A 72 11.30 -3.54 25.60
N ARG A 73 11.91 -2.89 24.60
CA ARG A 73 12.52 -1.57 24.77
C ARG A 73 11.49 -0.45 24.66
N LYS A 74 11.60 0.56 25.54
CA LYS A 74 10.87 1.83 25.37
C LYS A 74 11.38 2.57 24.14
N LEU A 75 10.45 2.88 23.25
CA LEU A 75 10.74 3.69 22.06
C LEU A 75 11.08 5.13 22.46
N LYS A 76 12.11 5.66 21.80
CA LYS A 76 12.47 7.08 21.84
C LYS A 76 11.41 7.92 21.14
N LYS A 77 11.46 9.23 21.31
CA LYS A 77 10.44 10.16 20.77
C LYS A 77 10.41 10.13 19.23
N ASP A 78 11.57 10.21 18.61
CA ASP A 78 11.78 10.10 17.16
C ASP A 78 11.27 8.77 16.59
N GLU A 79 11.48 7.66 17.29
CA GLU A 79 10.99 6.34 16.87
C GLU A 79 9.46 6.27 16.92
N LYS A 80 8.84 6.88 17.94
CA LYS A 80 7.37 6.99 18.02
C LYS A 80 6.82 7.84 16.89
N GLU A 81 7.43 8.99 16.62
CA GLU A 81 7.03 9.87 15.51
C GLU A 81 7.17 9.16 14.15
N LEU A 82 8.24 8.40 13.94
CA LEU A 82 8.44 7.57 12.75
C LEU A 82 7.34 6.52 12.60
N LEU A 83 6.97 5.82 13.69
CA LEU A 83 5.92 4.82 13.68
C LEU A 83 4.54 5.44 13.38
N GLU A 84 4.19 6.56 14.00
CA GLU A 84 2.93 7.24 13.71
C GLU A 84 2.87 7.72 12.26
N ARG A 85 3.96 8.32 11.75
CA ARG A 85 4.06 8.71 10.34
C ARG A 85 3.90 7.52 9.40
N SER A 86 4.58 6.40 9.70
CA SER A 86 4.43 5.17 8.93
C SER A 86 2.99 4.68 8.92
N ARG A 87 2.29 4.69 10.07
CA ARG A 87 0.88 4.30 10.17
C ARG A 87 -0.03 5.19 9.31
N VAL A 88 0.18 6.50 9.35
CA VAL A 88 -0.57 7.45 8.52
C VAL A 88 -0.35 7.18 7.04
N MET A 89 0.90 6.96 6.61
CA MET A 89 1.19 6.63 5.22
C MET A 89 0.51 5.34 4.78
N ARG A 90 0.55 4.29 5.62
CA ARG A 90 -0.14 3.02 5.33
C ARG A 90 -1.65 3.21 5.22
N LEU A 91 -2.23 4.05 6.07
CA LEU A 91 -3.65 4.37 6.04
C LEU A 91 -4.03 5.07 4.73
N ILE A 92 -3.28 6.10 4.34
CA ILE A 92 -3.49 6.83 3.08
C ILE A 92 -3.45 5.86 1.88
N VAL A 93 -2.43 5.00 1.81
CA VAL A 93 -2.29 4.02 0.72
C VAL A 93 -3.44 3.03 0.70
N SER A 94 -3.83 2.52 1.88
CA SER A 94 -4.98 1.62 2.01
C SER A 94 -6.28 2.28 1.53
N LEU A 95 -6.51 3.56 1.84
CA LEU A 95 -7.69 4.29 1.42
C LEU A 95 -7.71 4.51 -0.10
N GLY A 96 -6.59 4.92 -0.69
CA GLY A 96 -6.52 5.07 -2.16
C GLY A 96 -6.65 3.73 -2.90
N HIS A 97 -6.11 2.64 -2.35
CA HIS A 97 -6.31 1.30 -2.91
C HIS A 97 -7.76 0.83 -2.79
N LYS A 98 -8.46 1.21 -1.71
CA LYS A 98 -9.89 0.94 -1.56
C LYS A 98 -10.70 1.63 -2.65
N VAL A 99 -10.46 2.93 -2.90
CA VAL A 99 -11.11 3.67 -3.99
C VAL A 99 -10.88 2.99 -5.35
N ARG A 100 -9.62 2.63 -5.64
CA ARG A 100 -9.26 1.89 -6.86
C ARG A 100 -10.00 0.55 -6.98
N SER A 101 -10.08 -0.21 -5.88
CA SER A 101 -10.76 -1.50 -5.86
C SER A 101 -12.26 -1.36 -6.13
N GLU A 102 -12.92 -0.35 -5.57
CA GLU A 102 -14.35 -0.07 -5.79
C GLU A 102 -14.64 0.27 -7.25
N LYS A 103 -13.68 0.87 -7.95
CA LYS A 103 -13.75 1.17 -9.39
C LYS A 103 -13.11 0.12 -10.29
N ASN A 104 -12.68 -1.01 -9.75
CA ASN A 104 -11.99 -2.08 -10.48
C ASN A 104 -10.73 -1.63 -11.24
N ILE A 105 -10.05 -0.60 -10.75
CA ILE A 105 -8.81 -0.07 -11.34
C ILE A 105 -7.62 -0.78 -10.71
N LYS A 106 -6.81 -1.46 -11.53
CA LYS A 106 -5.58 -2.13 -11.06
C LYS A 106 -4.59 -1.11 -10.50
N VAL A 107 -3.85 -1.46 -9.43
CA VAL A 107 -2.80 -0.59 -8.86
C VAL A 107 -1.72 -0.22 -9.89
N ARG A 108 -1.45 -1.08 -10.89
CA ARG A 108 -0.45 -0.81 -11.94
C ARG A 108 -0.88 0.25 -12.95
N GLN A 109 -2.20 0.49 -13.10
CA GLN A 109 -2.75 1.57 -13.90
C GLN A 109 -2.40 2.90 -13.24
N PRO A 110 -1.52 3.74 -13.83
CA PRO A 110 -1.29 5.09 -13.32
C PRO A 110 -2.57 5.90 -13.39
N LEU A 111 -2.76 6.77 -12.39
CA LEU A 111 -3.86 7.71 -12.33
C LEU A 111 -3.33 9.14 -12.29
N HIS A 112 -4.17 10.10 -12.67
CA HIS A 112 -3.73 11.48 -12.82
C HIS A 112 -3.37 12.10 -11.47
N LYS A 113 -4.31 12.07 -10.52
CA LYS A 113 -4.18 12.82 -9.27
C LYS A 113 -4.78 12.06 -8.09
N ALA A 114 -4.20 12.25 -6.91
CA ALA A 114 -4.89 12.00 -5.65
C ALA A 114 -4.86 13.25 -4.77
N LYS A 115 -5.97 13.49 -4.07
CA LYS A 115 -6.13 14.53 -3.06
C LYS A 115 -6.24 13.90 -1.68
N ILE A 116 -5.49 14.42 -0.73
CA ILE A 116 -5.44 13.90 0.63
C ILE A 116 -5.85 15.02 1.59
N ALA A 117 -6.79 14.76 2.48
CA ALA A 117 -7.05 15.63 3.63
C ALA A 117 -6.58 14.92 4.90
N LEU A 118 -5.76 15.62 5.69
CA LEU A 118 -5.24 15.12 6.96
C LEU A 118 -5.74 16.00 8.11
N PRO A 119 -6.14 15.42 9.25
CA PRO A 119 -6.48 16.21 10.41
C PRO A 119 -5.22 16.87 11.00
N PRO A 120 -5.32 18.06 11.64
CA PRO A 120 -4.17 18.79 12.19
C PRO A 120 -3.38 18.02 13.26
N SER A 121 -3.98 17.00 13.86
CA SER A 121 -3.34 16.13 14.86
C SER A 121 -2.37 15.12 14.27
N MET A 122 -2.36 14.92 12.94
CA MET A 122 -1.47 13.96 12.29
C MET A 122 -0.08 14.55 12.03
N PRO A 123 0.97 13.72 12.03
CA PRO A 123 2.34 14.16 11.77
C PRO A 123 2.47 14.73 10.36
N GLU A 124 3.31 15.77 10.24
CA GLU A 124 3.70 16.31 8.94
C GLU A 124 4.45 15.26 8.10
N LEU A 125 4.22 15.31 6.79
CA LEU A 125 4.83 14.42 5.82
C LEU A 125 5.98 15.14 5.11
N SER A 126 7.21 14.65 5.29
CA SER A 126 8.36 15.15 4.53
C SER A 126 8.21 14.89 3.02
N LYS A 127 8.99 15.60 2.20
CA LYS A 127 9.02 15.44 0.73
C LYS A 127 9.27 14.00 0.28
N GLU A 128 10.11 13.26 1.01
CA GLU A 128 10.38 11.83 0.73
C GLU A 128 9.14 10.97 0.97
N ASN A 129 8.38 11.24 2.04
CA ASN A 129 7.13 10.53 2.30
C ASN A 129 6.10 10.82 1.20
N LEU A 130 6.04 12.06 0.70
CA LEU A 130 5.16 12.42 -0.42
C LEU A 130 5.56 11.70 -1.70
N ALA A 131 6.86 11.62 -2.00
CA ALA A 131 7.35 10.87 -3.16
C ALA A 131 6.99 9.37 -3.05
N LEU A 132 7.12 8.79 -1.85
CA LEU A 132 6.73 7.42 -1.59
C LEU A 132 5.21 7.23 -1.73
N LEU A 133 4.39 8.08 -1.13
CA LEU A 133 2.93 8.03 -1.29
C LEU A 133 2.51 8.11 -2.75
N ARG A 134 3.16 8.96 -3.55
CA ARG A 134 2.88 9.11 -4.98
C ARG A 134 3.14 7.81 -5.74
N GLN A 135 4.23 7.12 -5.42
CA GLN A 135 4.58 5.82 -6.00
C GLN A 135 3.60 4.73 -5.55
N GLU A 136 3.26 4.69 -4.26
CA GLU A 136 2.37 3.68 -3.67
C GLU A 136 0.92 3.79 -4.15
N LEU A 137 0.44 5.03 -4.30
CA LEU A 137 -0.86 5.31 -4.90
C LEU A 137 -0.83 5.25 -6.42
N ASN A 138 0.36 5.19 -7.03
CA ASN A 138 0.62 5.22 -8.46
C ASN A 138 -0.15 6.37 -9.17
N VAL A 139 0.09 7.59 -8.71
CA VAL A 139 -0.51 8.82 -9.25
C VAL A 139 0.56 9.75 -9.83
N LYS A 140 0.21 10.59 -10.82
CA LYS A 140 1.12 11.59 -11.36
C LYS A 140 1.29 12.78 -10.40
N GLU A 141 0.19 13.21 -9.78
CA GLU A 141 0.17 14.33 -8.85
C GLU A 141 -0.43 13.95 -7.49
N LEU A 142 0.14 14.50 -6.42
CA LEU A 142 -0.46 14.51 -5.09
C LEU A 142 -0.76 15.95 -4.68
N ALA A 143 -1.98 16.18 -4.21
CA ALA A 143 -2.39 17.45 -3.63
C ALA A 143 -2.99 17.23 -2.24
N PHE A 144 -2.92 18.27 -1.40
CA PHE A 144 -3.59 18.30 -0.10
C PHE A 144 -4.79 19.22 -0.16
N ALA A 145 -5.86 18.84 0.54
CA ALA A 145 -6.99 19.71 0.79
C ALA A 145 -6.89 20.25 2.22
N ASP A 146 -7.10 21.55 2.38
CA ASP A 146 -7.02 22.22 3.68
C ASP A 146 -8.23 21.87 4.57
N ASP A 147 -9.41 21.72 3.95
CA ASP A 147 -10.63 21.25 4.63
C ASP A 147 -11.03 19.84 4.12
N PRO A 148 -11.08 18.81 5.00
CA PRO A 148 -11.64 17.50 4.67
C PRO A 148 -13.04 17.54 4.06
N LYS A 149 -13.84 18.57 4.36
CA LYS A 149 -15.18 18.78 3.76
C LYS A 149 -15.14 19.06 2.27
N GLU A 150 -13.98 19.42 1.69
CA GLU A 150 -13.84 19.54 0.24
C GLU A 150 -13.96 18.18 -0.45
N LEU A 151 -13.48 17.12 0.20
CA LEU A 151 -13.36 15.78 -0.39
C LEU A 151 -14.46 14.82 0.06
N ALA A 152 -15.04 15.05 1.24
CA ALA A 152 -16.00 14.15 1.83
C ALA A 152 -17.03 14.86 2.71
N ASP A 153 -18.26 14.34 2.71
CA ASP A 153 -19.29 14.71 3.66
C ASP A 153 -19.00 14.09 5.02
N VAL A 154 -19.16 14.88 6.08
CA VAL A 154 -18.84 14.46 7.44
C VAL A 154 -20.12 13.99 8.13
N ILE A 155 -20.22 12.69 8.35
CA ILE A 155 -21.34 12.06 9.04
C ILE A 155 -20.91 11.53 10.40
N VAL A 156 -21.87 11.33 11.31
CA VAL A 156 -21.64 10.58 12.55
C VAL A 156 -22.31 9.23 12.45
N LYS A 157 -21.49 8.19 12.54
CA LYS A 157 -21.95 6.80 12.59
C LYS A 157 -22.07 6.37 14.04
N VAL A 158 -23.29 6.01 14.42
CA VAL A 158 -23.62 5.59 15.79
C VAL A 158 -23.62 4.06 15.90
N ASP A 159 -22.98 3.53 16.93
CA ASP A 159 -22.93 2.10 17.22
C ASP A 159 -24.23 1.64 17.89
N ALA A 160 -25.18 1.22 17.05
CA ALA A 160 -26.50 0.76 17.46
C ALA A 160 -26.47 -0.33 18.56
N ARG A 161 -25.42 -1.14 18.65
CA ARG A 161 -25.31 -2.21 19.67
C ARG A 161 -25.08 -1.65 21.06
N LYS A 162 -24.28 -0.58 21.17
CA LYS A 162 -23.95 0.05 22.46
C LYS A 162 -25.05 0.99 22.93
N VAL A 163 -25.64 1.76 22.01
CA VAL A 163 -26.67 2.74 22.35
C VAL A 163 -28.08 2.14 22.41
N GLY A 164 -28.28 0.98 21.80
CA GLY A 164 -29.55 0.24 21.75
C GLY A 164 -30.25 0.07 23.10
N PRO A 165 -29.56 -0.43 24.14
CA PRO A 165 -30.14 -0.60 25.48
C PRO A 165 -30.62 0.70 26.13
N ARG A 166 -30.02 1.85 25.79
CA ARG A 166 -30.36 3.17 26.38
C ARG A 166 -31.46 3.88 25.59
N LEU A 167 -31.39 3.84 24.26
CA LEU A 167 -32.20 4.67 23.37
C LEU A 167 -33.40 3.93 22.74
N GLY A 168 -33.41 2.59 22.75
CA GLY A 168 -34.52 1.79 22.22
C GLY A 168 -34.87 2.15 20.77
N LYS A 169 -36.12 2.59 20.53
CA LYS A 169 -36.60 2.97 19.18
C LYS A 169 -35.98 4.26 18.64
N ARG A 170 -35.53 5.18 19.51
CA ARG A 170 -34.90 6.45 19.13
C ARG A 170 -33.51 6.28 18.50
N VAL A 171 -32.93 5.08 18.57
CA VAL A 171 -31.65 4.76 17.92
C VAL A 171 -31.70 5.05 16.42
N GLN A 172 -32.81 4.73 15.74
CA GLN A 172 -32.92 4.95 14.30
C GLN A 172 -32.99 6.45 13.96
N GLU A 173 -33.68 7.24 14.77
CA GLU A 173 -33.75 8.71 14.64
C GLU A 173 -32.37 9.34 14.84
N VAL A 174 -31.65 8.91 15.88
CA VAL A 174 -30.29 9.38 16.18
C VAL A 174 -29.28 8.98 15.09
N ILE A 175 -29.40 7.77 14.53
CA ILE A 175 -28.58 7.36 13.37
C ILE A 175 -28.87 8.22 12.15
N ALA A 176 -30.15 8.52 11.87
CA ALA A 176 -30.53 9.32 10.71
C ALA A 176 -30.04 10.77 10.84
N ALA A 177 -30.23 11.39 12.00
CA ALA A 177 -29.73 12.74 12.30
C ALA A 177 -28.20 12.83 12.21
N GLY A 178 -27.48 11.84 12.75
CA GLY A 178 -26.03 11.76 12.62
C GLY A 178 -25.55 11.68 11.16
N LYS A 179 -26.30 11.00 10.28
CA LYS A 179 -26.00 10.93 8.84
C LYS A 179 -26.33 12.22 8.09
N ASN A 180 -27.32 12.98 8.53
CA ASN A 180 -27.72 14.23 7.88
C ASN A 180 -26.87 15.44 8.26
N GLY A 181 -25.93 15.27 9.21
CA GLY A 181 -25.11 16.38 9.71
C GLY A 181 -25.67 17.08 10.94
N ASP A 182 -26.78 16.58 11.51
CA ASP A 182 -27.46 17.19 12.66
C ASP A 182 -26.79 16.79 13.98
N TYR A 183 -25.53 17.18 14.16
CA TYR A 183 -24.75 16.86 15.35
C TYR A 183 -23.82 18.00 15.78
N THR A 184 -23.43 17.99 17.06
CA THR A 184 -22.41 18.91 17.60
C THR A 184 -21.34 18.11 18.31
N ILE A 185 -20.07 18.41 18.02
CA ILE A 185 -18.92 17.80 18.68
C ILE A 185 -18.48 18.75 19.79
N ASN A 186 -18.49 18.25 21.03
CA ASN A 186 -18.00 19.00 22.19
C ASN A 186 -16.49 18.81 22.34
N ASP A 187 -15.83 19.75 23.02
CA ASP A 187 -14.37 19.71 23.28
C ASP A 187 -13.94 18.50 24.12
N ASP A 188 -14.87 17.89 24.88
CA ASP A 188 -14.65 16.65 25.63
C ASP A 188 -14.70 15.38 24.75
N GLY A 189 -14.86 15.53 23.44
CA GLY A 189 -14.95 14.46 22.46
C GLY A 189 -16.33 13.79 22.38
N THR A 190 -17.32 14.29 23.12
CA THR A 190 -18.68 13.76 23.06
C THR A 190 -19.45 14.34 21.88
N ILE A 191 -20.33 13.53 21.30
CA ILE A 191 -21.15 13.93 20.16
C ILE A 191 -22.59 14.07 20.62
N LEU A 192 -23.16 15.25 20.44
CA LEU A 192 -24.57 15.53 20.72
C LEU A 192 -25.37 15.35 19.42
N ILE A 193 -26.38 14.46 19.44
CA ILE A 193 -27.30 14.24 18.33
C ILE A 193 -28.72 14.22 18.88
N LEU A 194 -29.60 15.10 18.40
CA LEU A 194 -31.01 15.18 18.88
C LEU A 194 -31.12 15.14 20.41
N GLU A 195 -30.33 15.96 21.10
CA GLU A 195 -30.24 16.07 22.58
C GLU A 195 -29.62 14.87 23.31
N GLU A 196 -29.21 13.81 22.58
CA GLU A 196 -28.53 12.66 23.15
C GLU A 196 -27.02 12.82 23.14
N LYS A 197 -26.41 12.74 24.33
CA LYS A 197 -24.95 12.77 24.49
C LYS A 197 -24.36 11.38 24.25
N LEU A 198 -23.60 11.23 23.18
CA LEU A 198 -22.89 10.01 22.80
C LEU A 198 -21.42 10.11 23.20
N MET A 199 -20.91 9.09 23.87
CA MET A 199 -19.50 8.98 24.24
C MET A 199 -18.64 8.63 23.01
N PRO A 200 -17.32 8.91 23.01
CA PRO A 200 -16.42 8.61 21.89
C PRO A 200 -16.40 7.13 21.43
N LYS A 201 -16.88 6.20 22.27
CA LYS A 201 -16.98 4.77 21.94
C LYS A 201 -18.34 4.38 21.35
N GLU A 202 -19.33 5.25 21.45
CA GLU A 202 -20.72 5.04 21.04
C GLU A 202 -21.01 5.65 19.66
N ALA A 203 -20.22 6.64 19.24
CA ALA A 203 -20.33 7.27 17.94
C ALA A 203 -18.95 7.68 17.40
N GLU A 204 -18.79 7.55 16.09
CA GLU A 204 -17.57 7.92 15.38
C GLU A 204 -17.90 8.91 14.25
N VAL A 205 -17.06 9.94 14.10
CA VAL A 205 -17.12 10.85 12.95
C VAL A 205 -16.48 10.12 11.76
N VAL A 206 -17.26 9.94 10.70
CA VAL A 206 -16.84 9.26 9.47
C VAL A 206 -17.01 10.23 8.31
N TYR A 207 -16.08 10.17 7.38
CA TYR A 207 -16.11 10.96 6.16
C TYR A 207 -16.56 10.04 5.01
N ILE A 208 -17.59 10.43 4.27
CA ILE A 208 -18.05 9.73 3.07
C ILE A 208 -17.68 10.56 1.86
N GLY A 209 -17.01 9.98 0.86
CA GLY A 209 -16.68 10.70 -0.36
C GLY A 209 -17.90 11.39 -0.96
N LYS A 210 -17.76 12.67 -1.33
CA LYS A 210 -18.86 13.42 -1.93
C LYS A 210 -19.34 12.76 -3.21
N GLU A 211 -20.62 12.93 -3.53
CA GLU A 211 -21.20 12.41 -4.76
C GLU A 211 -20.43 12.98 -5.98
N GLY A 212 -19.87 12.09 -6.80
CA GLY A 212 -19.00 12.44 -7.93
C GLY A 212 -17.50 12.51 -7.62
N LEU A 213 -17.08 12.40 -6.35
CA LEU A 213 -15.69 12.26 -5.94
C LEU A 213 -15.42 10.85 -5.44
N ASP A 214 -14.52 10.16 -6.13
CA ASP A 214 -14.07 8.83 -5.74
C ASP A 214 -13.12 8.96 -4.56
N ALA A 215 -13.68 8.81 -3.36
CA ALA A 215 -12.96 9.02 -2.11
C ALA A 215 -13.32 8.00 -1.03
N ALA A 216 -12.31 7.65 -0.23
CA ALA A 216 -12.43 6.82 0.94
C ALA A 216 -11.87 7.54 2.15
N ALA A 217 -12.41 7.25 3.32
CA ALA A 217 -11.90 7.81 4.55
C ALA A 217 -11.90 6.82 5.71
N ASP A 218 -10.97 7.06 6.63
CA ASP A 218 -10.86 6.36 7.90
C ASP A 218 -10.05 7.22 8.90
N LYS A 219 -10.42 7.20 10.18
CA LYS A 219 -9.75 7.93 11.28
C LYS A 219 -9.48 9.41 10.98
N GLY A 220 -10.39 10.08 10.29
CA GLY A 220 -10.26 11.49 9.91
C GLY A 220 -9.35 11.78 8.72
N VAL A 221 -8.70 10.76 8.14
CA VAL A 221 -7.96 10.87 6.88
C VAL A 221 -8.92 10.62 5.73
N VAL A 222 -8.94 11.51 4.75
CA VAL A 222 -9.72 11.36 3.52
C VAL A 222 -8.76 11.30 2.34
N VAL A 223 -8.94 10.30 1.48
CA VAL A 223 -8.18 10.15 0.23
C VAL A 223 -9.16 10.08 -0.92
N SER A 224 -9.09 11.05 -1.82
CA SER A 224 -9.76 11.03 -3.10
C SER A 224 -8.76 10.72 -4.21
N VAL A 225 -9.15 9.87 -5.14
CA VAL A 225 -8.32 9.50 -6.29
C VAL A 225 -9.11 9.82 -7.55
N ASP A 226 -8.47 10.51 -8.49
CA ASP A 226 -9.02 10.73 -9.83
C ASP A 226 -8.98 9.39 -10.59
N THR A 227 -10.15 8.85 -10.88
CA THR A 227 -10.33 7.53 -11.50
C THR A 227 -10.54 7.60 -13.00
N GLU A 228 -10.57 8.81 -13.58
CA GLU A 228 -10.60 8.96 -15.02
C GLU A 228 -9.25 8.55 -15.63
N VAL A 229 -9.30 7.60 -16.57
CA VAL A 229 -8.12 7.09 -17.26
C VAL A 229 -8.18 7.54 -18.71
N ASN A 230 -7.36 8.53 -19.05
CA ASN A 230 -7.18 8.96 -20.44
C ASN A 230 -6.32 7.95 -21.23
N ASP A 231 -6.23 8.13 -22.55
CA ASP A 231 -5.54 7.19 -23.44
C ASP A 231 -4.03 7.07 -23.13
N GLU A 232 -3.39 8.16 -22.72
CA GLU A 232 -1.96 8.16 -22.33
C GLU A 232 -1.72 7.32 -21.07
N LEU A 233 -2.52 7.53 -20.02
CA LEU A 233 -2.45 6.74 -18.80
C LEU A 233 -2.76 5.28 -19.09
N LYS A 234 -3.74 5.00 -19.95
CA LYS A 234 -4.10 3.63 -20.35
C LYS A 234 -2.92 2.94 -21.03
N ALA A 235 -2.26 3.60 -21.99
CA ALA A 235 -1.09 3.08 -22.68
C ALA A 235 0.07 2.78 -21.71
N GLU A 236 0.33 3.67 -20.74
CA GLU A 236 1.35 3.44 -19.70
C GLU A 236 0.98 2.26 -18.79
N GLY A 237 -0.31 2.11 -18.46
CA GLY A 237 -0.84 0.96 -17.72
C GLY A 237 -0.60 -0.35 -18.46
N GLN A 238 -0.88 -0.39 -19.76
CA GLN A 238 -0.64 -1.55 -20.62
C GLN A 238 0.86 -1.87 -20.73
N ALA A 239 1.72 -0.85 -20.86
CA ALA A 239 3.17 -1.02 -20.86
C ALA A 239 3.67 -1.69 -19.56
N ARG A 240 3.13 -1.30 -18.40
CA ARG A 240 3.48 -1.93 -17.11
C ARG A 240 2.96 -3.36 -16.97
N ASP A 241 1.79 -3.64 -17.50
CA ASP A 241 1.26 -5.01 -17.55
C ASP A 241 2.10 -5.90 -18.47
N LEU A 242 2.61 -5.35 -19.59
CA LEU A 242 3.56 -6.02 -20.48
C LEU A 242 4.90 -6.30 -19.78
N ILE A 243 5.50 -5.30 -19.12
CA ILE A 243 6.74 -5.47 -18.32
C ILE A 243 6.57 -6.58 -17.29
N ARG A 244 5.46 -6.57 -16.54
CA ARG A 244 5.17 -7.61 -15.54
C ARG A 244 5.10 -8.99 -16.19
N THR A 245 4.48 -9.08 -17.35
CA THR A 245 4.32 -10.35 -18.08
C THR A 245 5.67 -10.86 -18.55
N VAL A 246 6.48 -10.02 -19.20
CA VAL A 246 7.85 -10.37 -19.61
C VAL A 246 8.68 -10.82 -18.41
N GLN A 247 8.63 -10.11 -17.28
CA GLN A 247 9.37 -10.48 -16.08
C GLN A 247 8.92 -11.81 -15.46
N ARG A 248 7.61 -12.10 -15.49
CA ARG A 248 7.07 -13.41 -15.09
C ARG A 248 7.65 -14.51 -15.97
N LEU A 249 7.59 -14.35 -17.29
CA LEU A 249 8.09 -15.33 -18.24
C LEU A 249 9.60 -15.54 -18.10
N ARG A 250 10.38 -14.48 -17.87
CA ARG A 250 11.81 -14.59 -17.58
C ARG A 250 12.08 -15.47 -16.36
N LYS A 251 11.32 -15.28 -15.29
CA LYS A 251 11.45 -16.07 -14.06
C LYS A 251 11.09 -17.53 -14.31
N GLU A 252 10.03 -17.80 -15.06
CA GLU A 252 9.60 -19.16 -15.43
C GLU A 252 10.63 -19.87 -16.33
N ALA A 253 11.32 -19.11 -17.19
CA ALA A 253 12.45 -19.59 -17.98
C ALA A 253 13.77 -19.75 -17.18
N GLY A 254 13.76 -19.49 -15.87
CA GLY A 254 14.94 -19.62 -15.01
C GLY A 254 16.00 -18.53 -15.21
N LEU A 255 15.65 -17.42 -15.86
CA LEU A 255 16.57 -16.29 -16.05
C LEU A 255 16.81 -15.56 -14.72
N THR A 256 18.04 -15.14 -14.52
CA THR A 256 18.47 -14.32 -13.39
C THR A 256 18.24 -12.83 -13.68
N PHE A 257 18.24 -12.00 -12.64
CA PHE A 257 18.10 -10.54 -12.82
C PHE A 257 19.24 -9.92 -13.65
N THR A 258 20.38 -10.62 -13.75
CA THR A 258 21.55 -10.19 -14.53
C THR A 258 21.44 -10.44 -16.03
N ASP A 259 20.57 -11.36 -16.46
CA ASP A 259 20.54 -11.82 -17.84
C ASP A 259 19.90 -10.80 -18.78
N GLN A 260 20.45 -10.65 -19.99
CA GLN A 260 19.87 -9.86 -21.08
C GLN A 260 19.12 -10.75 -22.08
N ILE A 261 18.09 -10.19 -22.70
CA ILE A 261 17.24 -10.92 -23.67
C ILE A 261 17.03 -10.11 -24.96
N ASN A 262 16.88 -10.83 -26.08
CA ASN A 262 16.26 -10.30 -27.28
C ASN A 262 14.75 -10.52 -27.14
N LEU A 263 13.97 -9.44 -27.12
CA LEU A 263 12.52 -9.46 -26.89
C LEU A 263 11.79 -9.12 -28.20
N GLN A 264 10.73 -9.86 -28.48
CA GLN A 264 9.79 -9.59 -29.57
C GLN A 264 8.38 -9.61 -28.99
N VAL A 265 7.59 -8.59 -29.34
CA VAL A 265 6.21 -8.44 -28.89
C VAL A 265 5.35 -8.09 -30.10
N GLU A 266 4.42 -8.98 -30.46
CA GLU A 266 3.46 -8.75 -31.54
C GLU A 266 2.14 -8.25 -30.96
N GLY A 267 1.45 -7.35 -31.68
CA GLY A 267 0.15 -6.80 -31.26
C GLY A 267 0.25 -5.65 -30.25
N ALA A 268 1.41 -5.00 -30.15
CA ALA A 268 1.68 -3.93 -29.18
C ALA A 268 2.35 -2.69 -29.79
N ASP A 269 2.21 -2.45 -31.11
CA ASP A 269 2.97 -1.44 -31.84
C ASP A 269 2.86 -0.03 -31.23
N ASP A 270 1.66 0.41 -30.85
CA ASP A 270 1.43 1.73 -30.25
C ASP A 270 2.10 1.87 -28.87
N ILE A 271 2.11 0.78 -28.10
CA ILE A 271 2.71 0.73 -26.76
C ILE A 271 4.23 0.72 -26.88
N LEU A 272 4.79 -0.05 -27.81
CA LEU A 272 6.23 -0.08 -28.08
C LEU A 272 6.74 1.26 -28.59
N LYS A 273 5.94 1.97 -29.39
CA LYS A 273 6.28 3.31 -29.89
C LYS A 273 6.34 4.37 -28.78
N SER A 274 5.44 4.29 -27.80
CA SER A 274 5.32 5.28 -26.72
C SER A 274 6.15 4.94 -25.48
N HIS A 275 6.32 3.64 -25.17
CA HIS A 275 6.93 3.16 -23.93
C HIS A 275 8.00 2.07 -24.15
N GLY A 276 8.49 1.89 -25.38
CA GLY A 276 9.51 0.89 -25.72
C GLY A 276 10.76 1.00 -24.86
N ASP A 277 11.31 2.20 -24.68
CA ASP A 277 12.52 2.41 -23.87
C ASP A 277 12.34 1.97 -22.41
N LEU A 278 11.19 2.31 -21.81
CA LEU A 278 10.84 1.88 -20.45
C LEU A 278 10.74 0.35 -20.37
N ILE A 279 10.10 -0.28 -21.36
CA ILE A 279 9.97 -1.74 -21.41
C ILE A 279 11.36 -2.39 -21.55
N ALA A 280 12.20 -1.88 -22.44
CA ALA A 280 13.55 -2.38 -22.67
C ALA A 280 14.43 -2.27 -21.41
N GLU A 281 14.41 -1.12 -20.75
CA GLU A 281 15.17 -0.87 -19.51
C GLU A 281 14.71 -1.81 -18.39
N GLU A 282 13.42 -1.81 -18.07
CA GLU A 282 12.87 -2.59 -16.97
C GLU A 282 12.97 -4.10 -17.22
N THR A 283 12.95 -4.56 -18.48
CA THR A 283 13.09 -5.98 -18.84
C THR A 283 14.50 -6.39 -19.23
N ARG A 284 15.47 -5.46 -19.22
CA ARG A 284 16.86 -5.67 -19.69
C ARG A 284 16.90 -6.33 -21.06
N SER A 285 16.08 -5.81 -21.97
CA SER A 285 15.88 -6.39 -23.29
C SER A 285 16.32 -5.46 -24.42
N THR A 286 16.58 -6.06 -25.58
CA THR A 286 16.67 -5.33 -26.84
C THR A 286 15.61 -5.87 -27.79
N PHE A 287 14.87 -4.99 -28.46
CA PHE A 287 13.83 -5.40 -29.39
C PHE A 287 14.44 -5.94 -30.68
N LYS A 288 14.36 -7.26 -30.87
CA LYS A 288 14.90 -7.98 -32.02
C LYS A 288 14.13 -9.27 -32.26
N ASP A 289 14.05 -9.65 -33.53
CA ASP A 289 13.55 -10.97 -33.91
C ASP A 289 14.33 -12.07 -33.20
N ASN A 290 13.60 -13.06 -32.69
CA ASN A 290 14.18 -14.19 -32.01
C ASN A 290 13.43 -15.48 -32.34
N LYS A 291 14.06 -16.63 -32.03
CA LYS A 291 13.46 -17.96 -32.20
C LYS A 291 12.94 -18.54 -30.87
N GLY A 292 12.66 -17.68 -29.90
CA GLY A 292 12.08 -18.08 -28.62
C GLY A 292 10.66 -18.58 -28.80
N ASN A 293 10.19 -19.40 -27.86
CA ASN A 293 8.79 -19.82 -27.83
C ASN A 293 7.91 -18.62 -27.49
N GLY A 294 6.95 -18.33 -28.35
CA GLY A 294 5.97 -17.26 -28.13
C GLY A 294 4.85 -17.70 -27.18
N GLU A 295 4.51 -16.83 -26.23
CA GLU A 295 3.33 -16.97 -25.39
C GLU A 295 2.34 -15.85 -25.72
N THR A 296 1.11 -16.21 -26.07
CA THR A 296 0.04 -15.24 -26.31
C THR A 296 -0.69 -14.95 -25.00
N VAL A 297 -0.76 -13.66 -24.65
CA VAL A 297 -1.44 -13.15 -23.45
C VAL A 297 -2.48 -12.12 -23.83
N ASP A 298 -3.54 -12.01 -23.04
CA ASP A 298 -4.53 -10.94 -23.15
C ASP A 298 -4.24 -9.86 -22.09
N LEU A 299 -3.85 -8.67 -22.55
CA LEU A 299 -3.61 -7.51 -21.71
C LEU A 299 -4.69 -6.45 -21.97
N ASP A 300 -5.72 -6.47 -21.13
CA ASP A 300 -6.85 -5.53 -21.15
C ASP A 300 -7.58 -5.48 -22.51
N GLY A 301 -7.87 -6.65 -23.06
CA GLY A 301 -8.61 -6.85 -24.32
C GLY A 301 -7.72 -6.82 -25.55
N THR A 302 -6.41 -6.62 -25.38
CA THR A 302 -5.42 -6.64 -26.47
C THR A 302 -4.62 -7.93 -26.40
N LYS A 303 -4.76 -8.78 -27.42
CA LYS A 303 -3.96 -10.01 -27.54
C LYS A 303 -2.56 -9.65 -28.02
N MET A 304 -1.56 -10.05 -27.24
CA MET A 304 -0.15 -9.85 -27.56
C MET A 304 0.59 -11.18 -27.53
N THR A 305 1.48 -11.40 -28.48
CA THR A 305 2.38 -12.57 -28.48
C THR A 305 3.76 -12.12 -28.08
N ILE A 306 4.29 -12.67 -26.99
CA ILE A 306 5.58 -12.32 -26.41
C ILE A 306 6.53 -13.49 -26.61
N SER A 307 7.67 -13.26 -27.27
CA SER A 307 8.76 -14.24 -27.36
C SER A 307 10.08 -13.58 -26.99
N PHE A 308 10.97 -14.35 -26.37
CA PHE A 308 12.33 -13.88 -26.13
C PHE A 308 13.36 -15.01 -26.19
N ALA A 309 14.60 -14.63 -26.49
CA ALA A 309 15.77 -15.50 -26.38
C ALA A 309 16.86 -14.82 -25.56
N LYS A 310 17.57 -15.58 -24.72
CA LYS A 310 18.75 -15.08 -24.00
C LYS A 310 19.80 -14.64 -25.02
N THR A 311 20.43 -13.49 -24.76
CA THR A 311 21.57 -13.00 -25.56
C THR A 311 22.83 -13.80 -25.26
#